data_AF-G9BMG6-F1
#
_entry.id   AF-G9BMG6-F1
#
_cell.length_a   1.000
_cell.length_b   1.000
_cell.length_c   1.000
_cell.angle_alpha   90.00
_cell.angle_beta   90.00
_cell.angle_gamma   90.00
#
_symmetry.space_group_name_H-M   'P 1'
#
loop_
_entity.id
_entity.type
_entity.pdbx_description
1 polymer ?
#
loop_
_entity_poly.entity_id
_entity_poly.type
_entity_poly.pdbx_seq_one_letter_code
_entity_poly.pdbx_strand_id
1 'polypeptide(L)'
;HSLKYFYTASSEVTNFPEFVVVGLVDGVQMDHYDSNSQRAVPKQDWMNKHTDTQYWESNTGIYFSSQQSFKAGIDILKQRFNQSGGVHTFMEMYGCEWDEDTGVTEVFKQFGYDGEDFVAFDLKTKTWIAPTPQAVITKHKWDNDMSYNEYWKNYLTQTCIEWLKKYLDYGKSTLKR
;
A
#
# COMPACT_ATOMS: atom_id res chain seq x y z
N HIS A 1 1.88 -17.39 5.20
CA HIS A 1 2.05 -16.08 5.86
C HIS A 1 1.87 -14.94 4.87
N SER A 2 1.48 -13.75 5.31
CA SER A 2 1.21 -12.58 4.45
C SER A 2 1.68 -11.26 5.07
N LEU A 3 2.18 -10.35 4.22
CA LEU A 3 2.47 -8.94 4.52
C LEU A 3 1.65 -8.07 3.57
N LYS A 4 0.78 -7.22 4.11
CA LYS A 4 -0.16 -6.39 3.35
C LYS A 4 -0.10 -4.94 3.83
N TYR A 5 0.04 -4.00 2.91
CA TYR A 5 -0.10 -2.58 3.19
C TYR A 5 -1.32 -2.03 2.49
N PHE A 6 -2.07 -1.20 3.21
CA PHE A 6 -3.28 -0.53 2.75
C PHE A 6 -3.09 0.96 2.90
N TYR A 7 -3.22 1.68 1.80
CA TYR A 7 -3.19 3.13 1.77
C TYR A 7 -4.58 3.58 1.36
N THR A 8 -5.18 4.47 2.13
CA THR A 8 -6.54 4.96 1.86
C THR A 8 -6.52 6.46 1.96
N ALA A 9 -6.87 7.14 0.87
CA ALA A 9 -7.24 8.54 0.89
C ALA A 9 -8.74 8.71 0.72
N SER A 10 -9.28 9.74 1.35
CA SER A 10 -10.67 10.14 1.21
C SER A 10 -10.79 11.65 1.07
N SER A 11 -11.70 12.11 0.24
CA SER A 11 -12.04 13.53 0.11
C SER A 11 -13.31 13.88 0.89
N GLU A 12 -13.37 15.11 1.41
CA GLU A 12 -14.59 15.71 1.97
C GLU A 12 -15.20 14.94 3.17
N VAL A 13 -14.41 14.08 3.84
CA VAL A 13 -14.84 13.39 5.07
C VAL A 13 -14.54 14.25 6.29
N THR A 14 -15.59 14.63 7.01
CA THR A 14 -15.44 15.35 8.28
C THR A 14 -15.07 14.38 9.41
N ASN A 15 -14.19 14.82 10.32
CA ASN A 15 -13.75 14.07 11.50
C ASN A 15 -13.03 12.73 11.22
N PHE A 16 -12.56 12.50 9.99
CA PHE A 16 -11.73 11.35 9.63
C PHE A 16 -10.44 11.86 8.96
N PRO A 17 -9.28 11.21 9.17
CA PRO A 17 -8.06 11.58 8.46
C PRO A 17 -8.24 11.49 6.94
N GLU A 18 -7.80 12.49 6.19
CA GLU A 18 -7.82 12.49 4.72
C GLU A 18 -6.97 11.35 4.12
N PHE A 19 -6.00 10.82 4.88
CA PHE A 19 -5.15 9.72 4.46
C PHE A 19 -4.76 8.82 5.65
N VAL A 20 -4.77 7.51 5.43
CA VAL A 20 -4.41 6.49 6.40
C VAL A 20 -3.56 5.40 5.73
N VAL A 21 -2.53 4.92 6.43
CA VAL A 21 -1.78 3.72 6.07
C VAL A 21 -1.86 2.68 7.18
N VAL A 22 -2.10 1.43 6.80
CA VAL A 22 -2.12 0.28 7.70
C VAL A 22 -1.31 -0.86 7.09
N GLY A 23 -0.29 -1.33 7.81
CA GLY A 23 0.47 -2.53 7.51
C GLY A 23 0.04 -3.70 8.39
N LEU A 24 -0.18 -4.86 7.78
CA LEU A 24 -0.64 -6.08 8.42
C LEU A 24 0.37 -7.22 8.17
N VAL A 25 0.64 -8.01 9.20
CA VAL A 25 1.31 -9.32 9.09
C VAL A 25 0.33 -10.38 9.56
N ASP A 26 -0.04 -11.31 8.69
CA ASP A 26 -1.08 -12.34 8.95
C ASP A 26 -2.39 -11.74 9.52
N GLY A 27 -2.78 -10.58 9.01
CA GLY A 27 -3.98 -9.86 9.44
C GLY A 27 -3.82 -9.07 10.75
N VAL A 28 -2.67 -9.17 11.44
CA VAL A 28 -2.37 -8.39 12.64
C VAL A 28 -1.75 -7.06 12.24
N GLN A 29 -2.37 -5.95 12.69
CA GLN A 29 -1.87 -4.62 12.40
C GLN A 29 -0.54 -4.35 13.11
N MET A 30 0.53 -4.14 12.35
CA MET A 30 1.88 -3.90 12.85
C MET A 30 2.25 -2.41 12.91
N ASP A 31 1.76 -1.61 11.95
CA ASP A 31 2.01 -0.18 11.87
C ASP A 31 0.76 0.61 11.49
N HIS A 32 0.84 1.92 11.67
CA HIS A 32 -0.22 2.85 11.35
C HIS A 32 0.35 4.22 11.04
N TYR A 33 -0.26 4.92 10.09
CA TYR A 33 -0.08 6.34 9.84
C TYR A 33 -1.45 6.95 9.56
N ASP A 34 -1.65 8.20 9.98
CA ASP A 34 -2.79 9.00 9.55
C ASP A 34 -2.42 10.46 9.35
N SER A 35 -3.17 11.16 8.51
CA SER A 35 -2.89 12.56 8.16
C SER A 35 -3.07 13.57 9.30
N ASN A 36 -3.68 13.17 10.44
CA ASN A 36 -3.84 14.06 11.59
C ASN A 36 -2.60 14.02 12.47
N SER A 37 -2.08 12.81 12.74
CA SER A 37 -0.85 12.62 13.52
C SER A 37 0.41 12.82 12.69
N GLN A 38 0.33 12.58 11.38
CA GLN A 38 1.43 12.65 10.41
C GLN A 38 2.67 11.86 10.83
N ARG A 39 2.48 10.75 11.55
CA ARG A 39 3.57 9.94 12.09
C ARG A 39 3.28 8.46 11.92
N ALA A 40 4.28 7.72 11.43
CA ALA A 40 4.24 6.26 11.43
C ALA A 40 4.50 5.77 12.87
N VAL A 41 3.62 4.92 13.37
CA VAL A 41 3.72 4.38 14.74
C VAL A 41 3.55 2.86 14.75
N PRO A 42 4.28 2.15 15.63
CA PRO A 42 4.04 0.73 15.85
C PRO A 42 2.67 0.51 16.49
N LYS A 43 2.04 -0.61 16.14
CA LYS A 43 0.79 -1.09 16.75
C LYS A 43 0.96 -2.38 17.54
N GLN A 44 2.17 -2.93 17.55
CA GLN A 44 2.53 -4.13 18.28
C GLN A 44 3.83 -3.93 19.08
N ASP A 45 3.89 -4.51 20.27
CA ASP A 45 5.07 -4.42 21.15
C ASP A 45 6.32 -4.99 20.49
N TRP A 46 6.16 -6.06 19.70
CA TRP A 46 7.27 -6.69 18.99
C TRP A 46 7.84 -5.80 17.87
N MET A 47 7.05 -4.90 17.28
CA MET A 47 7.57 -3.90 16.36
C MET A 47 8.44 -2.89 17.13
N ASN A 48 7.91 -2.33 18.21
CA ASN A 48 8.64 -1.35 19.02
C ASN A 48 9.96 -1.92 19.60
N LYS A 49 10.00 -3.21 19.92
CA LYS A 49 11.20 -3.87 20.46
C LYS A 49 12.32 -4.07 19.42
N HIS A 50 11.98 -4.26 18.15
CA HIS A 50 12.94 -4.68 17.10
C HIS A 50 13.15 -3.64 16.00
N THR A 51 12.60 -2.44 16.15
CA THR A 51 12.76 -1.30 15.24
C THR A 51 13.23 -0.08 16.03
N ASP A 52 13.90 0.84 15.35
CA ASP A 52 14.47 2.04 15.95
C ASP A 52 13.81 3.31 15.42
N THR A 53 14.22 4.46 15.96
CA THR A 53 13.71 5.76 15.55
C THR A 53 13.92 6.03 14.06
N GLN A 54 15.08 5.64 13.50
CA GLN A 54 15.41 5.88 12.10
C GLN A 54 14.46 5.14 11.15
N TYR A 55 14.08 3.90 11.51
CA TYR A 55 13.08 3.12 10.79
C TYR A 55 11.73 3.86 10.77
N TRP A 56 11.27 4.38 11.91
CA TRP A 56 9.98 5.09 11.99
C TRP A 56 9.99 6.46 11.31
N GLU A 57 11.11 7.19 11.37
CA GLU A 57 11.29 8.46 10.65
C GLU A 57 11.28 8.23 9.13
N SER A 58 11.96 7.19 8.66
CA SER A 58 11.98 6.82 7.24
C SER A 58 10.58 6.47 6.73
N ASN A 59 9.84 5.62 7.45
CA ASN A 59 8.45 5.28 7.08
C ASN A 59 7.52 6.50 7.17
N THR A 60 7.70 7.37 8.16
CA THR A 60 6.93 8.63 8.26
C THR A 60 7.13 9.50 7.02
N GLY A 61 8.38 9.65 6.54
CA GLY A 61 8.66 10.41 5.32
C GLY A 61 8.07 9.80 4.05
N ILE A 62 8.10 8.47 3.94
CA ILE A 62 7.47 7.73 2.85
C ILE A 62 5.95 7.95 2.85
N TYR A 63 5.29 7.73 3.98
CA TYR A 63 3.83 7.89 4.09
C TYR A 63 3.38 9.32 3.88
N PHE A 64 4.14 10.31 4.37
CA PHE A 64 3.86 11.72 4.11
C PHE A 64 3.93 12.06 2.61
N SER A 65 4.93 11.52 1.89
CA SER A 65 5.04 11.71 0.44
C SER A 65 3.89 11.04 -0.32
N SER A 66 3.50 9.84 0.12
CA SER A 66 2.33 9.13 -0.42
C SER A 66 1.03 9.87 -0.16
N GLN A 67 0.83 10.46 1.03
CA GLN A 67 -0.34 11.28 1.34
C GLN A 67 -0.55 12.39 0.29
N GLN A 68 0.51 13.13 -0.06
CA GLN A 68 0.41 14.20 -1.06
C GLN A 68 0.05 13.65 -2.46
N SER A 69 0.65 12.51 -2.82
CA SER A 69 0.40 11.85 -4.10
C SER A 69 -1.05 11.35 -4.22
N PHE A 70 -1.60 10.79 -3.15
CA PHE A 70 -2.98 10.31 -3.13
C PHE A 70 -3.99 11.45 -3.14
N LYS A 71 -3.70 12.56 -2.44
CA LYS A 71 -4.54 13.77 -2.48
C LYS A 71 -4.67 14.31 -3.91
N ALA A 72 -3.54 14.48 -4.60
CA ALA A 72 -3.54 14.87 -6.00
C ALA A 72 -4.21 13.81 -6.90
N GLY A 73 -4.05 12.52 -6.58
CA GLY A 73 -4.70 11.40 -7.25
C GLY A 73 -6.22 11.51 -7.22
N ILE A 74 -6.82 11.78 -6.05
CA ILE A 74 -8.27 11.97 -5.92
C ILE A 74 -8.76 13.12 -6.80
N ASP A 75 -8.09 14.27 -6.80
CA ASP A 75 -8.51 15.43 -7.59
C ASP A 75 -8.51 15.11 -9.10
N ILE A 76 -7.50 14.39 -9.57
CA ILE A 76 -7.42 13.92 -10.96
C ILE A 76 -8.54 12.93 -11.28
N LEU A 77 -8.82 11.99 -10.37
CA LEU A 77 -9.85 10.97 -10.58
C LEU A 77 -11.25 11.58 -10.60
N LYS A 78 -11.57 12.51 -9.68
CA LYS A 78 -12.83 13.26 -9.70
C LYS A 78 -13.12 13.87 -11.07
N GLN A 79 -12.12 14.53 -11.67
CA GLN A 79 -12.25 15.10 -13.01
C GLN A 79 -12.46 14.03 -14.09
N ARG A 80 -11.70 12.93 -14.06
CA ARG A 80 -11.83 11.84 -15.04
C ARG A 80 -13.18 11.11 -14.99
N PHE A 81 -13.79 11.06 -13.81
CA PHE A 81 -15.11 10.47 -13.60
C PHE A 81 -16.24 11.51 -13.69
N ASN A 82 -15.95 12.77 -14.04
CA ASN A 82 -16.90 13.89 -14.09
C ASN A 82 -17.67 14.10 -12.77
N GLN A 83 -17.00 13.91 -11.64
CA GLN A 83 -17.53 14.11 -10.29
C GLN A 83 -17.15 15.50 -9.77
N SER A 84 -18.13 16.27 -9.29
CA SER A 84 -17.96 17.67 -8.86
C SER A 84 -18.09 17.91 -7.36
N GLY A 85 -18.36 16.86 -6.57
CA GLY A 85 -18.45 16.92 -5.11
C GLY A 85 -18.88 15.57 -4.53
N GLY A 86 -18.82 15.46 -3.20
CA GLY A 86 -19.11 14.22 -2.50
C GLY A 86 -17.85 13.56 -1.96
N VAL A 87 -18.07 12.51 -1.17
CA VAL A 87 -16.99 11.72 -0.60
C VAL A 87 -16.52 10.71 -1.64
N HIS A 88 -15.25 10.80 -2.00
CA HIS A 88 -14.59 9.86 -2.88
C HIS A 88 -13.36 9.26 -2.21
N THR A 89 -13.08 8.00 -2.49
CA THR A 89 -11.93 7.28 -1.92
C THR A 89 -10.99 6.79 -3.00
N PHE A 90 -9.68 6.91 -2.73
CA PHE A 90 -8.64 6.31 -3.56
C PHE A 90 -7.78 5.43 -2.67
N MET A 91 -7.68 4.16 -3.04
CA MET A 91 -7.05 3.13 -2.22
C MET A 91 -5.95 2.43 -2.99
N GLU A 92 -4.95 1.97 -2.26
CA GLU A 92 -3.93 1.06 -2.74
C GLU A 92 -3.79 -0.09 -1.76
N MET A 93 -3.68 -1.29 -2.31
CA MET A 93 -3.27 -2.48 -1.59
C MET A 93 -2.06 -3.08 -2.29
N TYR A 94 -0.98 -3.31 -1.56
CA TYR A 94 0.14 -4.08 -2.07
C TYR A 94 0.73 -4.97 -0.99
N GLY A 95 1.45 -6.00 -1.42
CA GLY A 95 2.00 -6.95 -0.49
C GLY A 95 2.44 -8.25 -1.14
N CYS A 96 2.74 -9.20 -0.27
CA CYS A 96 3.20 -10.52 -0.64
C CYS A 96 2.71 -11.57 0.36
N GLU A 97 2.61 -12.79 -0.13
CA GLU A 97 2.33 -13.99 0.63
C GLU A 97 3.46 -14.98 0.41
N TRP A 98 3.77 -15.74 1.45
CA TRP A 98 4.80 -16.77 1.44
C TRP A 98 4.28 -17.98 2.19
N ASP A 99 4.24 -19.11 1.50
CA ASP A 99 3.99 -20.43 2.06
C ASP A 99 5.32 -21.01 2.57
N GLU A 100 5.40 -21.28 3.87
CA GLU A 100 6.62 -21.78 4.49
C GLU A 100 6.92 -23.26 4.20
N ASP A 101 5.89 -24.05 3.87
CA ASP A 101 6.01 -25.47 3.60
C ASP A 101 6.41 -25.72 2.14
N THR A 102 5.77 -25.01 1.21
CA THR A 102 5.98 -25.19 -0.23
C THR A 102 6.99 -24.21 -0.82
N GLY A 103 7.26 -23.10 -0.13
CA GLY A 103 8.08 -22.00 -0.64
C GLY A 103 7.40 -21.14 -1.69
N VAL A 104 6.13 -21.41 -2.02
CA VAL A 104 5.35 -20.64 -3.00
C VAL A 104 5.18 -19.20 -2.50
N THR A 105 5.31 -18.25 -3.42
CA THR A 105 5.11 -16.83 -3.15
C THR A 105 4.05 -16.25 -4.08
N GLU A 106 3.16 -15.44 -3.52
CA GLU A 106 2.19 -14.65 -4.26
C GLU A 106 2.41 -13.17 -3.95
N VAL A 107 2.13 -12.29 -4.91
CA VAL A 107 2.31 -10.85 -4.74
C VAL A 107 1.20 -10.09 -5.44
N PHE A 108 0.89 -8.89 -4.94
CA PHE A 108 -0.14 -8.05 -5.51
C PHE A 108 0.20 -6.58 -5.31
N LYS A 109 -0.27 -5.76 -6.25
CA LYS A 109 -0.29 -4.31 -6.18
C LYS A 109 -1.48 -3.82 -6.99
N GLN A 110 -2.45 -3.24 -6.32
CA GLN A 110 -3.69 -2.81 -6.93
C GLN A 110 -4.18 -1.51 -6.32
N PHE A 111 -4.88 -0.74 -7.15
CA PHE A 111 -5.50 0.51 -6.80
C PHE A 111 -7.00 0.39 -7.01
N GLY A 112 -7.77 0.96 -6.09
CA GLY A 112 -9.22 1.05 -6.17
C GLY A 112 -9.69 2.49 -6.05
N TYR A 113 -10.84 2.79 -6.65
CA TYR A 113 -11.48 4.10 -6.60
C TYR A 113 -12.97 3.93 -6.30
N ASP A 114 -13.47 4.62 -5.28
CA ASP A 114 -14.86 4.52 -4.81
C ASP A 114 -15.34 3.06 -4.53
N GLY A 115 -14.41 2.21 -4.09
CA GLY A 115 -14.69 0.80 -3.78
C GLY A 115 -14.56 -0.17 -4.95
N GLU A 116 -14.35 0.33 -6.17
CA GLU A 116 -14.22 -0.47 -7.39
C GLU A 116 -12.75 -0.63 -7.80
N ASP A 117 -12.43 -1.72 -8.52
CA ASP A 117 -11.11 -1.96 -9.08
C ASP A 117 -10.76 -0.87 -10.11
N PHE A 118 -9.59 -0.24 -9.94
CA PHE A 118 -9.15 0.85 -10.81
C PHE A 118 -7.94 0.48 -11.67
N VAL A 119 -6.81 0.08 -11.08
CA VAL A 119 -5.61 -0.32 -11.82
C VAL A 119 -4.85 -1.40 -11.04
N ALA A 120 -4.40 -2.48 -11.68
CA ALA A 120 -3.64 -3.56 -11.03
C ALA A 120 -2.33 -3.87 -11.75
N PHE A 121 -1.25 -4.17 -11.03
CA PHE A 121 0.05 -4.47 -11.63
C PHE A 121 0.11 -5.93 -12.08
N ASP A 122 0.37 -6.16 -13.36
CA ASP A 122 0.68 -7.49 -13.91
C ASP A 122 2.19 -7.72 -13.84
N LEU A 123 2.59 -8.54 -12.86
CA LEU A 123 3.98 -8.89 -12.63
C LEU A 123 4.62 -9.61 -13.83
N LYS A 124 3.85 -10.39 -14.60
CA LYS A 124 4.37 -11.21 -15.71
C LYS A 124 4.84 -10.34 -16.86
N THR A 125 4.04 -9.34 -17.21
CA THR A 125 4.32 -8.40 -18.30
C THR A 125 5.04 -7.14 -17.83
N LYS A 126 5.08 -6.89 -16.50
CA LYS A 126 5.54 -5.64 -15.88
C LYS A 126 4.77 -4.42 -16.40
N THR A 127 3.48 -4.61 -16.62
CA THR A 127 2.55 -3.57 -17.09
C THR A 127 1.32 -3.55 -16.20
N TRP A 128 0.39 -2.66 -16.50
CA TRP A 128 -0.79 -2.42 -15.67
C TRP A 128 -2.07 -2.91 -16.35
N ILE A 129 -3.02 -3.43 -15.59
CA ILE A 129 -4.35 -3.82 -16.04
C ILE A 129 -5.31 -2.69 -15.67
N ALA A 130 -6.11 -2.24 -16.63
CA ALA A 130 -7.12 -1.21 -16.46
C ALA A 130 -8.51 -1.79 -16.80
N PRO A 131 -9.33 -2.16 -15.80
CA PRO A 131 -10.66 -2.71 -16.02
C PRO A 131 -11.69 -1.67 -16.50
N THR A 132 -11.41 -0.38 -16.34
CA THR A 132 -12.32 0.71 -16.75
C THR A 132 -11.67 1.66 -17.77
N PRO A 133 -12.45 2.31 -18.66
CA PRO A 133 -11.92 3.32 -19.59
C PRO A 133 -11.19 4.48 -18.90
N GLN A 134 -11.67 4.90 -17.74
CA GLN A 134 -11.10 6.01 -16.94
C GLN A 134 -9.69 5.67 -16.43
N ALA A 135 -9.38 4.38 -16.26
CA ALA A 135 -8.09 3.89 -15.82
C ALA A 135 -7.05 3.80 -16.94
N VAL A 136 -7.46 3.76 -18.21
CA VAL A 136 -6.56 3.56 -19.37
C VAL A 136 -5.49 4.64 -19.46
N ILE A 137 -5.82 5.89 -19.13
CA ILE A 137 -4.85 7.00 -19.10
C ILE A 137 -3.76 6.75 -18.06
N THR A 138 -4.12 6.25 -16.86
CA THR A 138 -3.14 5.89 -15.83
C THR A 138 -2.29 4.71 -16.28
N LYS A 139 -2.91 3.66 -16.82
CA LYS A 139 -2.22 2.49 -17.37
C LYS A 139 -1.16 2.91 -18.38
N HIS A 140 -1.50 3.70 -19.40
CA HIS A 140 -0.54 4.12 -20.40
C HIS A 140 0.60 4.95 -19.82
N LYS A 141 0.32 5.83 -18.86
CA LYS A 141 1.37 6.60 -18.19
C LYS A 141 2.34 5.68 -17.45
N TRP A 142 1.84 4.71 -16.68
CA TRP A 142 2.66 3.84 -15.86
C TRP A 142 3.33 2.71 -16.64
N ASP A 143 2.71 2.21 -17.71
CA ASP A 143 3.33 1.23 -18.63
C ASP A 143 4.61 1.81 -19.26
N ASN A 144 4.64 3.12 -19.51
CA ASN A 144 5.81 3.81 -20.05
C ASN A 144 6.90 4.11 -19.00
N ASP A 145 6.61 3.93 -17.70
CA ASP A 145 7.58 4.13 -16.62
C ASP A 145 8.28 2.80 -16.27
N MET A 146 9.24 2.41 -17.11
CA MET A 146 9.96 1.15 -16.96
C MET A 146 10.71 1.06 -15.63
N SER A 147 11.25 2.17 -15.14
CA SER A 147 11.99 2.22 -13.87
C SER A 147 11.07 1.97 -12.69
N TYR A 148 9.89 2.58 -12.67
CA TYR A 148 8.87 2.31 -11.66
C TYR A 148 8.41 0.86 -11.67
N ASN A 149 8.18 0.28 -12.86
CA ASN A 149 7.72 -1.09 -12.99
C ASN A 149 8.78 -2.12 -12.56
N GLU A 150 10.06 -1.89 -12.87
CA GLU A 150 11.13 -2.78 -12.38
C GLU A 150 11.34 -2.64 -10.87
N TYR A 151 11.23 -1.43 -10.32
CA TYR A 151 11.28 -1.20 -8.88
C TYR A 151 10.20 -2.02 -8.16
N TRP A 152 8.94 -1.95 -8.62
CA TRP A 152 7.84 -2.68 -7.97
C TRP A 152 7.97 -4.19 -8.12
N LYS A 153 8.41 -4.67 -9.28
CA LYS A 153 8.74 -6.09 -9.43
C LYS A 153 9.79 -6.52 -8.40
N ASN A 154 10.89 -5.78 -8.27
CA ASN A 154 11.96 -6.11 -7.34
C ASN A 154 11.47 -6.07 -5.89
N TYR A 155 10.76 -5.01 -5.52
CA TYR A 155 10.20 -4.86 -4.18
C TYR A 155 9.26 -6.02 -3.83
N LEU A 156 8.29 -6.34 -4.70
CA LEU A 156 7.28 -7.35 -4.42
C LEU A 156 7.87 -8.76 -4.35
N THR A 157 8.79 -9.10 -5.26
CA THR A 157 9.32 -10.47 -5.38
C THR A 157 10.49 -10.77 -4.43
N GLN A 158 11.17 -9.74 -3.91
CA GLN A 158 12.33 -9.91 -3.03
C GLN A 158 12.12 -9.20 -1.71
N THR A 159 12.13 -7.86 -1.72
CA THR A 159 12.12 -7.04 -0.50
C THR A 159 10.91 -7.31 0.39
N CYS A 160 9.72 -7.47 -0.19
CA CYS A 160 8.51 -7.77 0.57
C CYS A 160 8.63 -9.13 1.28
N ILE A 161 9.13 -10.16 0.61
CA ILE A 161 9.29 -11.50 1.19
C ILE A 161 10.34 -11.48 2.30
N GLU A 162 11.43 -10.73 2.14
CA GLU A 162 12.45 -10.53 3.17
C GLU A 162 11.86 -9.84 4.41
N TRP A 163 11.09 -8.76 4.22
CA TRP A 163 10.41 -8.07 5.31
C TRP A 163 9.36 -8.94 5.99
N LEU A 164 8.56 -9.70 5.23
CA LEU A 164 7.60 -10.65 5.79
C LEU A 164 8.30 -11.64 6.73
N LYS A 165 9.37 -12.28 6.27
CA LYS A 165 10.16 -13.22 7.11
C LYS A 165 10.73 -12.53 8.35
N LYS A 166 11.21 -11.29 8.22
CA LYS A 166 11.74 -10.50 9.33
C LYS A 166 10.67 -10.18 10.37
N TYR A 167 9.49 -9.73 9.95
CA TYR A 167 8.39 -9.41 10.89
C TYR A 167 7.81 -10.66 11.55
N LEU A 168 7.77 -11.79 10.85
CA LEU A 168 7.41 -13.09 11.45
C LEU A 168 8.39 -13.50 12.55
N ASP A 169 9.68 -13.21 12.39
CA ASP A 169 10.68 -13.46 13.43
C ASP A 169 10.50 -12.51 14.62
N TYR A 170 10.28 -11.22 14.37
CA TYR A 170 10.02 -10.22 15.41
C TYR A 170 8.80 -10.60 16.27
N GLY A 171 7.70 -10.98 15.60
CA GLY A 171 6.42 -11.32 16.21
C GLY A 171 6.23 -12.80 16.50
N LYS A 172 7.28 -13.63 16.48
CA LYS A 172 7.19 -15.11 16.52
C LYS A 172 6.31 -15.65 17.65
N SER A 173 6.37 -15.06 18.84
CA SER A 173 5.56 -15.48 20.00
C SER A 173 4.07 -15.17 19.88
N THR A 174 3.70 -14.24 19.00
CA THR A 174 2.32 -13.75 18.83
C THR A 174 1.70 -14.26 17.53
N LEU A 175 2.48 -14.33 16.45
CA LEU A 175 2.04 -14.65 15.09
C LEU A 175 2.07 -16.15 14.77
N LYS A 176 3.00 -16.90 15.37
CA LYS A 176 3.08 -18.35 15.22
C LYS A 176 2.45 -18.97 16.46
N ARG A 177 1.21 -19.43 16.32
CA ARG A 177 0.44 -20.07 17.38
C ARG A 177 0.33 -21.57 17.15
#